data_AF-A0A078IF66-F1
#
_entry.id   AF-A0A078IF66-F1
#
_cell.length_a   1.000
_cell.length_b   1.000
_cell.length_c   1.000
_cell.angle_alpha   90.00
_cell.angle_beta   90.00
_cell.angle_gamma   90.00
#
_symmetry.space_group_name_H-M   'P 1'
#
loop_
_entity.id
_entity.type
_entity.pdbx_description
1 polymer ?
#
loop_
_entity_poly.entity_id
_entity_poly.type
_entity_poly.pdbx_seq_one_letter_code
_entity_poly.pdbx_strand_id
1 'polypeptide(L)'
;MISSYYYISYTTIERFSSLLSSKTKMKGLLEILTSASEYDMIPIRPGEEDRVRRLINHQRFSFENPNCTDPHVKANALLQAHFSRQSITTNLEMDQREVLLSATRLLQAMVDVISSNGWLNLALLAMEASQMVTQGMWERDSMLLQLPHFTKDLAKRCQENNIETVFDLVEMEDEERQELLKMKDTELLDIARFCNRFPNIDLTYEVVGSEDVTAGKEVTLQVMLERDMEGRTEVGAVDAPRYPKTKEEGWWLVVGDTKTNQLVAIKRVSLQKKAKVKLDFQVPSEAGEKSYTLYFMCDSYLGCDQEYAFSVDVKESGAENHMEE
;
A
#
# COMPACT_ATOMS: atom_id res chain seq x y z
N MET A 1 -19.51 -4.56 9.87
CA MET A 1 -19.48 -3.78 8.62
C MET A 1 -18.26 -4.12 7.76
N ILE A 2 -17.03 -4.08 8.32
CA ILE A 2 -15.79 -4.47 7.60
C ILE A 2 -15.86 -5.91 7.07
N SER A 3 -16.15 -6.90 7.94
CA SER A 3 -16.25 -8.32 7.56
C SER A 3 -17.19 -8.57 6.37
N SER A 4 -18.40 -8.00 6.40
CA SER A 4 -19.38 -8.14 5.31
C SER A 4 -18.96 -7.46 4.01
N TYR A 5 -18.29 -6.31 4.09
CA TYR A 5 -17.87 -5.55 2.91
C TYR A 5 -16.77 -6.28 2.11
N TYR A 6 -15.82 -6.89 2.81
CA TYR A 6 -14.69 -7.61 2.19
C TYR A 6 -14.92 -9.12 2.01
N TYR A 7 -16.08 -9.64 2.42
CA TYR A 7 -16.37 -11.07 2.47
C TYR A 7 -15.32 -11.84 3.29
N ILE A 8 -14.97 -11.31 4.46
CA ILE A 8 -13.98 -11.85 5.40
C ILE A 8 -14.71 -12.37 6.64
N SER A 9 -14.22 -13.45 7.24
CA SER A 9 -14.75 -14.00 8.48
C SER A 9 -14.71 -12.98 9.62
N TYR A 10 -15.74 -12.97 10.47
CA TYR A 10 -15.75 -12.11 11.66
C TYR A 10 -14.59 -12.45 12.61
N THR A 11 -14.20 -13.73 12.69
CA THR A 11 -13.08 -14.21 13.51
C THR A 11 -11.75 -13.58 13.09
N THR A 12 -11.56 -13.38 11.78
CA THR A 12 -10.38 -12.70 11.24
C THR A 12 -10.35 -11.23 11.68
N ILE A 13 -11.49 -10.53 11.61
CA ILE A 13 -11.57 -9.13 12.05
C ILE A 13 -11.34 -9.00 13.56
N GLU A 14 -11.86 -9.93 14.36
CA GLU A 14 -11.62 -10.00 15.81
C GLU A 14 -10.13 -10.22 16.13
N ARG A 15 -9.46 -11.12 15.39
CA ARG A 15 -8.01 -11.32 15.49
C ARG A 15 -7.24 -10.06 15.12
N PHE A 16 -7.60 -9.39 14.03
CA PHE A 16 -6.94 -8.14 13.63
C PHE A 16 -7.12 -7.07 14.70
N SER A 17 -8.33 -6.89 15.22
CA SER A 17 -8.61 -5.90 16.26
C SER A 17 -7.91 -6.19 17.59
N SER A 18 -7.60 -7.45 17.90
CA SER A 18 -6.95 -7.82 19.16
C SER A 18 -5.42 -7.84 19.08
N LEU A 19 -4.85 -8.21 17.92
CA LEU A 19 -3.40 -8.39 17.76
C LEU A 19 -2.71 -7.14 17.20
N LEU A 20 -3.40 -6.29 16.43
CA LEU A 20 -2.82 -5.05 15.92
C LEU A 20 -2.68 -4.02 17.04
N SER A 21 -1.57 -3.29 17.02
CA SER A 21 -1.29 -2.19 17.94
C SER A 21 -0.53 -1.09 17.21
N SER A 22 -0.54 0.14 17.73
CA SER A 22 0.22 1.26 17.14
C SER A 22 1.73 1.01 16.97
N LYS A 23 2.28 -0.03 17.61
CA LYS A 23 3.70 -0.41 17.55
C LYS A 23 3.99 -1.54 16.57
N THR A 24 2.98 -2.18 15.98
CA THR A 24 3.15 -3.29 15.03
C THR A 24 4.05 -2.86 13.87
N LYS A 25 4.98 -3.74 13.49
CA LYS A 25 5.95 -3.54 12.39
C LYS A 25 5.70 -4.56 11.29
N MET A 26 6.40 -4.46 10.16
CA MET A 26 6.15 -5.27 8.96
C MET A 26 6.10 -6.79 9.27
N LYS A 27 7.08 -7.31 10.03
CA LYS A 27 7.07 -8.72 10.47
C LYS A 27 5.74 -9.10 11.16
N GLY A 28 5.36 -8.34 12.19
CA GLY A 28 4.13 -8.58 12.94
C GLY A 28 2.86 -8.35 12.11
N LEU A 29 2.87 -7.39 11.18
CA LEU A 29 1.76 -7.16 10.26
C LEU A 29 1.52 -8.40 9.37
N LEU A 30 2.59 -8.97 8.80
CA LEU A 30 2.51 -10.17 7.98
C LEU A 30 2.10 -11.40 8.79
N GLU A 31 2.62 -11.56 10.01
CA GLU A 31 2.21 -12.62 10.94
C GLU A 31 0.71 -12.55 11.23
N ILE A 32 0.21 -11.36 11.60
CA ILE A 32 -1.21 -11.13 11.88
C ILE A 32 -2.05 -11.37 10.63
N LEU A 33 -1.66 -10.85 9.47
CA LEU A 33 -2.31 -11.09 8.19
C LEU A 33 -2.48 -12.59 7.93
N THR A 34 -1.41 -13.36 8.12
CA THR A 34 -1.37 -14.81 7.85
C THR A 34 -2.08 -15.66 8.91
N SER A 35 -2.43 -15.08 10.06
CA SER A 35 -3.26 -15.71 11.11
C SER A 35 -4.76 -15.68 10.83
N ALA A 36 -5.16 -15.09 9.71
CA ALA A 36 -6.55 -14.99 9.26
C ALA A 36 -7.16 -16.37 9.01
N SER A 37 -8.44 -16.53 9.36
CA SER A 37 -9.19 -17.79 9.19
C SER A 37 -9.35 -18.19 7.71
N GLU A 38 -9.24 -17.25 6.78
CA GLU A 38 -9.22 -17.52 5.34
C GLU A 38 -8.09 -18.48 4.94
N TYR A 39 -6.99 -18.52 5.71
CA TYR A 39 -5.87 -19.40 5.44
C TYR A 39 -5.99 -20.78 6.09
N ASP A 40 -7.00 -21.04 6.93
CA ASP A 40 -7.28 -22.38 7.48
C ASP A 40 -7.49 -23.41 6.38
N MET A 41 -7.93 -22.96 5.19
CA MET A 41 -8.23 -23.78 4.02
C MET A 41 -7.00 -24.13 3.17
N ILE A 42 -5.81 -23.57 3.47
CA ILE A 42 -4.59 -23.88 2.73
C ILE A 42 -4.21 -25.35 3.00
N PRO A 43 -4.09 -26.19 1.95
CA PRO A 43 -3.89 -27.62 2.13
C PRO A 43 -2.48 -27.91 2.69
N ILE A 44 -2.41 -28.81 3.68
CA ILE A 44 -1.17 -29.38 4.17
C ILE A 44 -1.03 -30.78 3.58
N ARG A 45 -0.11 -30.97 2.64
CA ARG A 45 0.08 -32.27 1.98
C ARG A 45 1.25 -33.03 2.61
N PRO A 46 1.12 -34.36 2.82
CA PRO A 46 2.23 -35.17 3.34
C PRO A 46 3.48 -35.06 2.47
N GLY A 47 4.65 -34.89 3.10
CA GLY A 47 5.94 -34.76 2.40
C GLY A 47 6.25 -33.34 1.90
N GLU A 48 5.41 -32.36 2.18
CA GLU A 48 5.73 -30.95 1.94
C GLU A 48 6.53 -30.31 3.08
N GLU A 49 6.65 -30.94 4.26
CA GLU A 49 7.22 -30.29 5.45
C GLU A 49 8.66 -29.81 5.23
N ASP A 50 9.52 -30.65 4.64
CA ASP A 50 10.91 -30.27 4.34
C ASP A 50 11.01 -29.12 3.34
N ARG A 51 10.02 -29.02 2.45
CA ARG A 51 9.97 -27.99 1.41
C ARG A 51 9.57 -26.66 2.01
N VAL A 52 8.52 -26.66 2.85
CA VAL A 52 8.10 -25.49 3.64
C VAL A 52 9.20 -25.05 4.60
N ARG A 53 9.88 -26.00 5.27
CA ARG A 53 11.03 -25.72 6.14
C ARG A 53 12.17 -25.05 5.39
N ARG A 54 12.47 -25.49 4.16
CA ARG A 54 13.45 -24.81 3.31
C ARG A 54 13.03 -23.39 2.96
N LEU A 55 11.75 -23.13 2.67
CA LEU A 55 11.27 -21.77 2.46
C LEU A 55 11.52 -20.93 3.71
N ILE A 56 11.03 -21.38 4.86
CA ILE A 56 11.16 -20.70 6.16
C ILE A 56 12.61 -20.29 6.47
N ASN A 57 13.58 -21.17 6.24
CA ASN A 57 14.98 -20.92 6.56
C ASN A 57 15.66 -19.85 5.67
N HIS A 58 15.09 -19.51 4.52
CA HIS A 58 15.64 -18.54 3.58
C HIS A 58 14.80 -17.26 3.48
N GLN A 59 13.87 -17.03 4.42
CA GLN A 59 13.05 -15.83 4.43
C GLN A 59 13.73 -14.65 5.14
N ARG A 60 13.29 -13.44 4.78
CA ARG A 60 13.76 -12.18 5.39
C ARG A 60 13.39 -12.10 6.87
N PHE A 61 12.15 -12.47 7.23
CA PHE A 61 11.72 -12.52 8.63
C PHE A 61 11.76 -13.96 9.14
N SER A 62 12.49 -14.16 10.24
CA SER A 62 12.60 -15.45 10.91
C SER A 62 11.30 -15.84 11.61
N PHE A 63 11.05 -17.14 11.65
CA PHE A 63 9.90 -17.74 12.30
C PHE A 63 10.31 -18.25 13.69
N GLU A 64 9.46 -18.02 14.69
CA GLU A 64 9.68 -18.52 16.04
C GLU A 64 9.02 -19.90 16.18
N ASN A 65 9.84 -20.94 16.39
CA ASN A 65 9.40 -22.34 16.53
C ASN A 65 8.35 -22.79 15.49
N PRO A 66 8.64 -22.67 14.18
CA PRO A 66 7.64 -22.86 13.13
C PRO A 66 7.14 -24.31 13.08
N ASN A 67 5.82 -24.48 13.21
CA ASN A 67 5.17 -25.73 12.87
C ASN A 67 4.92 -25.81 11.35
N CYS A 68 5.66 -26.67 10.65
CA CYS A 68 5.55 -26.82 9.19
C CYS A 68 4.24 -27.48 8.73
N THR A 69 3.43 -27.99 9.66
CA THR A 69 2.09 -28.53 9.39
C THR A 69 0.96 -27.54 9.71
N ASP A 70 1.31 -26.32 10.12
CA ASP A 70 0.34 -25.24 10.34
C ASP A 70 0.08 -24.48 9.02
N PRO A 71 -1.17 -24.37 8.55
CA PRO A 71 -1.51 -23.64 7.33
C PRO A 71 -1.17 -22.15 7.40
N HIS A 72 -1.20 -21.51 8.57
CA HIS A 72 -0.83 -20.11 8.74
C HIS A 72 0.68 -19.90 8.56
N VAL A 73 1.50 -20.80 9.13
CA VAL A 73 2.96 -20.80 8.95
C VAL A 73 3.30 -21.01 7.48
N LYS A 74 2.62 -21.95 6.81
CA LYS A 74 2.77 -22.17 5.37
C LYS A 74 2.37 -20.93 4.56
N ALA A 75 1.23 -20.30 4.86
CA ALA A 75 0.78 -19.08 4.18
C ALA A 75 1.79 -17.94 4.32
N ASN A 76 2.35 -17.74 5.50
CA ASN A 76 3.38 -16.74 5.75
C ASN A 76 4.67 -17.03 4.98
N ALA A 77 5.15 -18.29 4.99
CA ALA A 77 6.32 -18.69 4.22
C ALA A 77 6.13 -18.47 2.71
N LEU A 78 4.94 -18.79 2.17
CA LEU A 78 4.60 -18.55 0.76
C LEU A 78 4.51 -17.06 0.43
N LEU A 79 3.98 -16.24 1.34
CA LEU A 79 3.88 -14.80 1.16
C LEU A 79 5.26 -14.13 1.14
N GLN A 80 6.16 -14.49 2.07
CA GLN A 80 7.53 -13.97 2.06
C GLN A 80 8.34 -14.50 0.86
N ALA A 81 8.10 -15.73 0.42
CA ALA A 81 8.71 -16.29 -0.78
C ALA A 81 8.27 -15.54 -2.05
N HIS A 82 7.02 -15.05 -2.10
CA HIS A 82 6.51 -14.20 -3.18
C HIS A 82 7.28 -12.87 -3.25
N PHE A 83 7.40 -12.16 -2.13
CA PHE A 83 8.18 -10.92 -2.05
C PHE A 83 9.65 -11.12 -2.41
N SER A 84 10.21 -12.27 -2.04
CA SER A 84 11.60 -12.61 -2.35
C SER A 84 11.79 -13.16 -3.77
N ARG A 85 10.71 -13.33 -4.54
CA ARG A 85 10.69 -13.92 -5.89
C ARG A 85 11.36 -15.31 -5.94
N GLN A 86 11.23 -16.06 -4.85
CA GLN A 86 11.83 -17.39 -4.73
C GLN A 86 11.05 -18.39 -5.59
N SER A 87 11.76 -19.19 -6.39
CA SER A 87 11.14 -20.27 -7.15
C SER A 87 10.56 -21.32 -6.23
N ILE A 88 9.29 -21.66 -6.45
CA ILE A 88 8.58 -22.75 -5.78
C ILE A 88 8.04 -23.75 -6.81
N THR A 89 7.66 -24.95 -6.39
CA THR A 89 7.09 -25.95 -7.32
C THR A 89 5.60 -25.73 -7.54
N THR A 90 5.07 -26.29 -8.61
CA THR A 90 3.66 -26.25 -9.02
C THR A 90 2.64 -26.38 -7.89
N ASN A 91 2.73 -27.36 -6.97
CA ASN A 91 1.74 -27.48 -5.88
C ASN A 91 1.74 -26.28 -4.91
N LEU A 92 2.93 -25.82 -4.52
CA LEU A 92 3.07 -24.66 -3.64
C LEU A 92 2.78 -23.35 -4.36
N GLU A 93 2.95 -23.31 -5.69
CA GLU A 93 2.58 -22.17 -6.53
C GLU A 93 1.06 -21.97 -6.57
N MET A 94 0.29 -23.07 -6.68
CA MET A 94 -1.17 -23.01 -6.55
C MET A 94 -1.59 -22.51 -5.16
N ASP A 95 -0.94 -23.00 -4.10
CA ASP A 95 -1.23 -22.55 -2.74
C ASP A 95 -0.86 -21.06 -2.53
N GLN A 96 0.29 -20.63 -3.08
CA GLN A 96 0.71 -19.23 -3.03
C GLN A 96 -0.28 -18.33 -3.76
N ARG A 97 -0.81 -18.76 -4.91
CA ARG A 97 -1.87 -18.05 -5.63
C ARG A 97 -3.10 -17.81 -4.75
N GLU A 98 -3.58 -18.82 -4.04
CA GLU A 98 -4.71 -18.67 -3.10
C GLU A 98 -4.38 -17.72 -1.95
N VAL A 99 -3.14 -17.79 -1.43
CA VAL A 99 -2.65 -16.87 -0.40
C VAL A 99 -2.71 -15.41 -0.90
N LEU A 100 -2.17 -15.14 -2.08
CA LEU A 100 -2.12 -13.79 -2.66
C LEU A 100 -3.51 -13.21 -2.97
N LEU A 101 -4.44 -14.05 -3.47
CA LEU A 101 -5.81 -13.62 -3.74
C LEU A 101 -6.56 -13.20 -2.47
N SER A 102 -6.35 -13.93 -1.36
CA SER A 102 -6.95 -13.55 -0.08
C SER A 102 -6.24 -12.37 0.57
N ALA A 103 -4.91 -12.24 0.41
CA ALA A 103 -4.11 -11.19 1.03
C ALA A 103 -4.62 -9.78 0.67
N THR A 104 -5.02 -9.51 -0.56
CA THR A 104 -5.49 -8.17 -0.99
C THR A 104 -6.70 -7.69 -0.20
N ARG A 105 -7.75 -8.50 -0.08
CA ARG A 105 -8.95 -8.13 0.68
C ARG A 105 -8.67 -8.08 2.18
N LEU A 106 -7.81 -8.97 2.69
CA LEU A 106 -7.42 -9.01 4.09
C LEU A 106 -6.64 -7.75 4.48
N LEU A 107 -5.65 -7.33 3.68
CA LEU A 107 -4.91 -6.09 3.90
C LEU A 107 -5.81 -4.86 3.85
N GLN A 108 -6.74 -4.81 2.90
CA GLN A 108 -7.77 -3.77 2.87
C GLN A 108 -8.59 -3.74 4.16
N ALA A 109 -9.06 -4.89 4.66
CA ALA A 109 -9.78 -4.93 5.93
C ALA A 109 -8.88 -4.55 7.13
N MET A 110 -7.60 -4.93 7.11
CA MET A 110 -6.63 -4.50 8.13
C MET A 110 -6.48 -2.99 8.15
N VAL A 111 -6.32 -2.34 6.99
CA VAL A 111 -6.26 -0.87 6.89
C VAL A 111 -7.48 -0.22 7.54
N ASP A 112 -8.68 -0.73 7.28
CA ASP A 112 -9.91 -0.19 7.86
C ASP A 112 -9.96 -0.37 9.39
N VAL A 113 -9.54 -1.54 9.90
CA VAL A 113 -9.42 -1.79 11.36
C VAL A 113 -8.38 -0.86 12.00
N ILE A 114 -7.23 -0.69 11.37
CA ILE A 114 -6.15 0.18 11.85
C ILE A 114 -6.60 1.65 11.86
N SER A 115 -7.25 2.09 10.79
CA SER A 115 -7.75 3.47 10.65
C SER A 115 -8.82 3.80 11.68
N SER A 116 -9.67 2.82 12.05
CA SER A 116 -10.69 2.98 13.11
C SER A 116 -10.06 3.21 14.49
N ASN A 117 -8.81 2.79 14.70
CA ASN A 117 -8.02 3.05 15.91
C ASN A 117 -7.12 4.30 15.79
N GLY A 118 -7.11 4.96 14.63
CA GLY A 118 -6.34 6.18 14.40
C GLY A 118 -4.82 5.99 14.32
N TRP A 119 -4.30 4.80 13.99
CA TRP A 119 -2.84 4.57 13.95
C TRP A 119 -2.25 4.86 12.56
N LEU A 120 -1.67 6.04 12.38
CA LEU A 120 -1.19 6.51 11.06
C LEU A 120 -0.10 5.62 10.45
N ASN A 121 1.04 5.49 11.11
CA ASN A 121 2.18 4.77 10.57
C ASN A 121 1.85 3.30 10.27
N LEU A 122 0.99 2.66 11.06
CA LEU A 122 0.58 1.28 10.81
C LEU A 122 -0.38 1.18 9.61
N ALA A 123 -1.24 2.18 9.40
CA ALA A 123 -2.13 2.21 8.25
C ALA A 123 -1.31 2.34 6.96
N LEU A 124 -0.35 3.26 6.91
CA LEU A 124 0.57 3.43 5.79
C LEU A 124 1.36 2.14 5.51
N LEU A 125 1.90 1.51 6.56
CA LEU A 125 2.61 0.23 6.45
C LEU A 125 1.74 -0.89 5.85
N ALA A 126 0.44 -0.92 6.17
CA ALA A 126 -0.49 -1.89 5.60
C ALA A 126 -0.85 -1.58 4.14
N MET A 127 -0.83 -0.31 3.72
CA MET A 127 -0.98 0.10 2.32
C MET A 127 0.25 -0.30 1.50
N GLU A 128 1.46 -0.05 2.01
CA GLU A 128 2.73 -0.53 1.41
C GLU A 128 2.73 -2.05 1.25
N ALA A 129 2.25 -2.80 2.27
CA ALA A 129 2.12 -4.25 2.17
C ALA A 129 1.16 -4.67 1.03
N SER A 130 0.14 -3.88 0.69
CA SER A 130 -0.73 -4.14 -0.46
C SER A 130 0.03 -4.01 -1.78
N GLN A 131 0.90 -3.01 -1.89
CA GLN A 131 1.77 -2.82 -3.05
C GLN A 131 2.77 -3.99 -3.17
N MET A 132 3.38 -4.41 -2.06
CA MET A 132 4.27 -5.58 -2.01
C MET A 132 3.60 -6.86 -2.53
N VAL A 133 2.35 -7.11 -2.11
CA VAL A 133 1.55 -8.26 -2.58
C VAL A 133 1.28 -8.18 -4.07
N THR A 134 0.95 -6.99 -4.57
CA THR A 134 0.62 -6.80 -5.99
C THR A 134 1.87 -6.95 -6.86
N GLN A 135 3.00 -6.33 -6.51
CA GLN A 135 4.22 -6.34 -7.34
C GLN A 135 5.15 -7.51 -7.07
N GLY A 136 4.95 -8.26 -5.99
CA GLY A 136 5.79 -9.39 -5.61
C GLY A 136 7.22 -8.97 -5.33
N MET A 137 7.38 -8.03 -4.41
CA MET A 137 8.67 -7.50 -3.96
C MET A 137 8.57 -6.93 -2.55
N TRP A 138 9.72 -6.72 -1.91
CA TRP A 138 9.79 -6.06 -0.62
C TRP A 138 9.73 -4.53 -0.74
N GLU A 139 9.30 -3.87 0.33
CA GLU A 139 9.20 -2.41 0.45
C GLU A 139 10.55 -1.69 0.32
N ARG A 140 11.66 -2.37 0.64
CA ARG A 140 13.03 -1.83 0.54
C ARG A 140 13.76 -2.22 -0.73
N ASP A 141 13.15 -3.04 -1.57
CA ASP A 141 13.74 -3.36 -2.86
C ASP A 141 13.66 -2.13 -3.78
N SER A 142 14.54 -2.06 -4.78
CA SER A 142 14.45 -1.01 -5.81
C SER A 142 13.08 -1.09 -6.51
N MET A 143 12.36 0.03 -6.58
CA MET A 143 11.08 0.12 -7.27
C MET A 143 11.15 -0.25 -8.76
N LEU A 144 12.34 -0.18 -9.36
CA LEU A 144 12.57 -0.63 -10.74
C LEU A 144 12.37 -2.14 -10.92
N LEU A 145 12.38 -2.93 -9.85
CA LEU A 145 12.07 -4.37 -9.93
C LEU A 145 10.63 -4.66 -10.34
N GLN A 146 9.73 -3.68 -10.29
CA GLN A 146 8.36 -3.80 -10.81
C GLN A 146 8.33 -3.92 -12.34
N LEU A 147 9.31 -3.31 -13.01
CA LEU A 147 9.41 -3.32 -14.46
C LEU A 147 9.66 -4.74 -15.00
N PRO A 148 9.10 -5.08 -16.16
CA PRO A 148 9.39 -6.35 -16.81
C PRO A 148 10.89 -6.45 -17.12
N HIS A 149 11.42 -7.67 -17.08
CA HIS A 149 12.83 -7.99 -17.38
C HIS A 149 13.89 -7.42 -16.41
N PHE A 150 13.49 -6.65 -15.39
CA PHE A 150 14.42 -6.13 -14.38
C PHE A 150 14.90 -7.20 -13.39
N THR A 151 16.22 -7.36 -13.33
CA THR A 151 16.92 -8.17 -12.33
C THR A 151 17.48 -7.29 -11.21
N LYS A 152 17.86 -7.90 -10.07
CA LYS A 152 18.51 -7.17 -8.96
C LYS A 152 19.81 -6.49 -9.40
N ASP A 153 20.60 -7.15 -10.25
CA ASP A 153 21.85 -6.59 -10.77
C ASP A 153 21.60 -5.40 -11.70
N LEU A 154 20.56 -5.48 -12.56
CA LEU A 154 20.18 -4.37 -13.42
C LEU A 154 19.68 -3.18 -12.61
N ALA A 155 18.80 -3.41 -11.64
CA ALA A 155 18.29 -2.36 -10.77
C ALA A 155 19.42 -1.67 -10.01
N LYS A 156 20.40 -2.44 -9.51
CA LYS A 156 21.61 -1.89 -8.88
C LYS A 156 22.43 -1.04 -9.86
N ARG A 157 22.64 -1.51 -11.09
CA ARG A 157 23.32 -0.74 -12.14
C ARG A 157 22.60 0.57 -12.45
N CYS A 158 21.27 0.57 -12.46
CA CYS A 158 20.47 1.79 -12.65
C CYS A 158 20.69 2.77 -11.49
N GLN A 159 20.65 2.30 -10.25
CA GLN A 159 20.92 3.11 -9.06
C GLN A 159 22.33 3.72 -9.08
N GLU A 160 23.35 2.96 -9.51
CA GLU A 160 24.73 3.45 -9.67
C GLU A 160 24.84 4.57 -10.73
N ASN A 161 23.84 4.71 -11.62
CA ASN A 161 23.73 5.78 -12.61
C ASN A 161 22.67 6.84 -12.22
N ASN A 162 22.25 6.90 -10.95
CA ASN A 162 21.22 7.80 -10.43
C ASN A 162 19.83 7.63 -11.06
N ILE A 163 19.51 6.42 -11.52
CA ILE A 163 18.18 6.04 -11.99
C ILE A 163 17.55 5.19 -10.89
N GLU A 164 16.66 5.79 -10.11
CA GLU A 164 16.04 5.15 -8.95
C GLU A 164 14.53 4.93 -9.14
N THR A 165 13.88 5.79 -9.93
CA THR A 165 12.43 5.79 -10.14
C THR A 165 12.03 5.42 -11.57
N VAL A 166 10.75 5.07 -11.75
CA VAL A 166 10.17 4.86 -13.08
C VAL A 166 10.21 6.15 -13.91
N PHE A 167 10.02 7.31 -13.28
CA PHE A 167 10.10 8.61 -13.95
C PHE A 167 11.51 8.91 -14.44
N ASP A 168 12.54 8.65 -13.62
CA ASP A 168 13.93 8.83 -14.02
C ASP A 168 14.23 8.04 -15.30
N LEU A 169 13.75 6.79 -15.38
CA LEU A 169 13.94 5.92 -16.55
C LEU A 169 13.22 6.47 -17.80
N VAL A 170 12.02 7.04 -17.64
CA VAL A 170 11.23 7.64 -18.72
C VAL A 170 11.86 8.94 -19.21
N GLU A 171 12.47 9.71 -18.32
CA GLU A 171 13.13 10.98 -18.66
C GLU A 171 14.51 10.80 -19.31
N MET A 172 15.10 9.59 -19.25
CA MET A 172 16.36 9.29 -19.92
C MET A 172 16.29 9.50 -21.44
N GLU A 173 17.40 9.97 -22.01
CA GLU A 173 17.60 9.96 -23.46
C GLU A 173 17.67 8.52 -24.00
N ASP A 174 17.15 8.29 -25.20
CA ASP A 174 16.99 6.94 -25.76
C ASP A 174 18.33 6.21 -25.91
N GLU A 175 19.39 6.90 -26.33
CA GLU A 175 20.74 6.32 -26.50
C GLU A 175 21.32 5.87 -25.15
N GLU A 176 21.18 6.70 -24.11
CA GLU A 176 21.65 6.40 -22.75
C GLU A 176 20.86 5.24 -22.14
N ARG A 177 19.53 5.25 -22.34
CA ARG A 177 18.65 4.17 -21.87
C ARG A 177 19.02 2.84 -22.52
N GLN A 178 19.28 2.82 -23.83
CA GLN A 178 19.67 1.60 -24.55
C GLN A 178 21.00 1.05 -24.04
N GLU A 179 22.02 1.90 -23.88
CA GLU A 179 23.33 1.47 -23.36
C GLU A 179 23.26 1.03 -21.89
N LEU A 180 22.42 1.69 -21.08
CA LEU A 180 22.24 1.32 -19.68
C LEU A 180 21.48 0.00 -19.52
N LEU A 181 20.43 -0.25 -20.30
CA LEU A 181 19.59 -1.45 -20.15
C LEU A 181 20.20 -2.68 -20.86
N LYS A 182 20.82 -2.49 -22.04
CA LYS A 182 21.36 -3.57 -22.88
C LYS A 182 20.35 -4.66 -23.19
N MET A 183 19.12 -4.24 -23.49
CA MET A 183 17.96 -5.09 -23.76
C MET A 183 17.60 -5.10 -25.24
N LYS A 184 16.81 -6.10 -25.65
CA LYS A 184 16.25 -6.17 -27.01
C LYS A 184 15.08 -5.19 -27.14
N ASP A 185 14.80 -4.75 -28.36
CA ASP A 185 13.66 -3.87 -28.67
C ASP A 185 12.32 -4.40 -28.13
N THR A 186 12.12 -5.72 -28.13
CA THR A 186 10.91 -6.34 -27.58
C THR A 186 10.79 -6.16 -26.07
N GLU A 187 11.91 -6.25 -25.34
CA GLU A 187 11.97 -6.08 -23.88
C GLU A 187 11.80 -4.59 -23.52
N LEU A 188 12.41 -3.69 -24.30
CA LEU A 188 12.22 -2.24 -24.17
C LEU A 188 10.76 -1.84 -24.43
N LEU A 189 10.08 -2.50 -25.38
CA LEU A 189 8.68 -2.25 -25.64
C LEU A 189 7.77 -2.72 -24.50
N ASP A 190 8.11 -3.84 -23.84
CA ASP A 190 7.40 -4.26 -22.62
C ASP A 190 7.61 -3.26 -21.47
N ILE A 191 8.82 -2.73 -21.31
CA ILE A 191 9.13 -1.67 -20.34
C ILE A 191 8.31 -0.41 -20.65
N ALA A 192 8.29 0.04 -21.91
CA ALA A 192 7.52 1.21 -22.32
C ALA A 192 6.01 1.03 -22.02
N ARG A 193 5.45 -0.16 -22.25
CA ARG A 193 4.06 -0.47 -21.89
C ARG A 193 3.81 -0.34 -20.39
N PHE A 194 4.74 -0.80 -19.54
CA PHE A 194 4.64 -0.64 -18.10
C PHE A 194 4.73 0.84 -17.71
N CYS A 195 5.74 1.57 -18.19
CA CYS A 195 5.94 2.99 -17.88
C CYS A 195 4.71 3.82 -18.26
N ASN A 196 4.14 3.59 -19.44
CA ASN A 196 2.92 4.26 -19.86
C ASN A 196 1.76 3.94 -18.89
N ARG A 197 1.66 2.72 -18.36
CA ARG A 197 0.61 2.35 -17.38
C ARG A 197 0.88 2.86 -15.97
N PHE A 198 2.12 3.15 -15.63
CA PHE A 198 2.51 3.59 -14.31
C PHE A 198 1.78 4.89 -13.93
N PRO A 199 1.29 5.06 -12.69
CA PRO A 199 0.47 6.22 -12.35
C PRO A 199 1.26 7.52 -12.37
N ASN A 200 0.84 8.46 -13.21
CA ASN A 200 1.23 9.86 -13.18
C ASN A 200 -0.02 10.71 -12.87
N ILE A 201 -0.12 11.21 -11.64
CA ILE A 201 -1.33 11.85 -11.11
C ILE A 201 -0.95 13.15 -10.41
N ASP A 202 -1.51 14.25 -10.88
CA ASP A 202 -1.44 15.53 -10.19
C ASP A 202 -2.45 15.59 -9.05
N LEU A 203 -1.98 16.02 -7.89
CA LEU A 203 -2.81 16.24 -6.71
C LEU A 203 -2.77 17.72 -6.34
N THR A 204 -3.95 18.32 -6.23
CA THR A 204 -4.13 19.64 -5.61
C THR A 204 -5.14 19.55 -4.48
N TYR A 205 -5.00 20.39 -3.46
CA TYR A 205 -5.88 20.38 -2.30
C TYR A 205 -6.14 21.78 -1.76
N GLU A 206 -7.29 21.95 -1.10
CA GLU A 206 -7.66 23.17 -0.37
C GLU A 206 -8.44 22.81 0.90
N VAL A 207 -8.20 23.55 1.98
CA VAL A 207 -9.02 23.48 3.20
C VAL A 207 -10.21 24.41 3.01
N VAL A 208 -11.41 23.84 2.93
CA VAL A 208 -12.63 24.60 2.66
C VAL A 208 -12.93 25.50 3.86
N GLY A 209 -13.04 26.81 3.62
CA GLY A 209 -13.28 27.79 4.69
C GLY A 209 -12.10 27.94 5.64
N SER A 210 -10.85 27.83 5.14
CA SER A 210 -9.61 27.93 5.92
C SER A 210 -9.52 29.18 6.81
N GLU A 211 -10.23 30.25 6.44
CA GLU A 211 -10.25 31.50 7.21
C GLU A 211 -11.03 31.38 8.52
N ASP A 212 -12.00 30.47 8.66
CA ASP A 212 -12.92 30.40 9.81
C ASP A 212 -12.97 29.00 10.46
N VAL A 213 -11.80 28.40 10.65
CA VAL A 213 -11.69 27.13 11.38
C VAL A 213 -11.73 27.39 12.88
N THR A 214 -12.72 26.79 13.56
CA THR A 214 -12.90 26.92 15.01
C THR A 214 -12.45 25.65 15.73
N ALA A 215 -11.82 25.80 16.90
CA ALA A 215 -11.38 24.68 17.73
C ALA A 215 -12.50 23.66 17.98
N GLY A 216 -12.16 22.37 17.84
CA GLY A 216 -13.07 21.26 18.04
C GLY A 216 -14.15 21.09 16.97
N LYS A 217 -14.16 21.88 15.89
CA LYS A 217 -15.11 21.71 14.78
C LYS A 217 -14.55 20.81 13.67
N GLU A 218 -15.46 20.34 12.83
CA GLU A 218 -15.12 19.59 11.62
C GLU A 218 -14.66 20.53 10.51
N VAL A 219 -13.61 20.13 9.79
CA VAL A 219 -13.10 20.82 8.60
C VAL A 219 -13.12 19.87 7.43
N THR A 220 -13.31 20.42 6.23
CA THR A 220 -13.29 19.67 4.97
C THR A 220 -12.02 19.98 4.20
N LEU A 221 -11.21 18.97 3.93
CA LEU A 221 -10.13 19.00 2.95
C LEU A 221 -10.68 18.52 1.60
N GLN A 222 -10.68 19.42 0.61
CA GLN A 222 -11.07 19.09 -0.75
C GLN A 222 -9.83 18.78 -1.58
N VAL A 223 -9.78 17.58 -2.12
CA VAL A 223 -8.68 17.08 -2.97
C VAL A 223 -9.17 16.93 -4.39
N MET A 224 -8.39 17.42 -5.36
CA MET A 224 -8.61 17.25 -6.79
C MET A 224 -7.45 16.43 -7.35
N LEU A 225 -7.79 15.31 -7.99
CA LEU A 225 -6.87 14.38 -8.61
C LEU A 225 -7.07 14.43 -10.12
N GLU A 226 -5.98 14.55 -10.88
CA GLU A 226 -5.98 14.51 -12.33
C GLU A 226 -4.87 13.60 -12.83
N ARG A 227 -5.23 12.52 -13.53
CA ARG A 227 -4.27 11.62 -14.15
C ARG A 227 -3.83 12.16 -15.50
N ASP A 228 -2.53 12.15 -15.76
CA ASP A 228 -2.02 12.28 -17.12
C ASP A 228 -2.29 11.00 -17.90
N MET A 229 -3.13 11.11 -18.94
CA MET A 229 -3.51 9.99 -19.77
C MET A 229 -2.53 9.75 -20.93
N GLU A 230 -1.64 10.69 -21.25
CA GLU A 230 -0.70 10.61 -22.38
C GLU A 230 -1.37 10.15 -23.69
N GLY A 231 -2.57 10.67 -23.97
CA GLY A 231 -3.35 10.32 -25.17
C GLY A 231 -4.14 9.01 -25.10
N ARG A 232 -4.12 8.28 -23.99
CA ARG A 232 -4.94 7.07 -23.77
C ARG A 232 -6.41 7.41 -23.45
N THR A 233 -7.30 6.48 -23.76
CA THR A 233 -8.74 6.58 -23.49
C THR A 233 -9.16 5.95 -22.17
N GLU A 234 -8.39 4.99 -21.66
CA GLU A 234 -8.66 4.25 -20.43
C GLU A 234 -7.35 3.95 -19.68
N VAL A 235 -7.45 3.78 -18.36
CA VAL A 235 -6.31 3.46 -17.49
C VAL A 235 -5.86 2.00 -17.70
N GLY A 236 -6.84 1.10 -17.79
CA GLY A 236 -6.63 -0.35 -17.86
C GLY A 236 -6.26 -0.97 -16.51
N ALA A 237 -6.09 -2.28 -16.51
CA ALA A 237 -5.69 -3.02 -15.31
C ALA A 237 -4.23 -2.76 -14.94
N VAL A 238 -3.92 -2.99 -13.67
CA VAL A 238 -2.56 -2.92 -13.10
C VAL A 238 -1.64 -3.90 -13.82
N ASP A 239 -0.46 -3.43 -14.21
CA ASP A 239 0.62 -4.27 -14.73
C ASP A 239 1.34 -4.94 -13.56
N ALA A 240 0.89 -6.16 -13.22
CA ALA A 240 1.37 -6.95 -12.10
C ALA A 240 1.49 -8.43 -12.50
N PRO A 241 2.52 -8.81 -13.30
CA PRO A 241 2.65 -10.16 -13.85
C PRO A 241 2.84 -11.25 -12.78
N ARG A 242 3.24 -10.87 -11.56
CA ARG A 242 3.41 -11.78 -10.42
C ARG A 242 2.14 -11.92 -9.57
N TYR A 243 1.13 -11.08 -9.79
CA TYR A 243 -0.13 -11.19 -9.09
C TYR A 243 -1.09 -12.10 -9.88
N PRO A 244 -1.76 -13.06 -9.23
CA PRO A 244 -2.46 -14.14 -9.94
C PRO A 244 -3.71 -13.73 -10.71
N LYS A 245 -4.23 -12.51 -10.52
CA LYS A 245 -5.51 -12.09 -11.10
C LYS A 245 -5.40 -10.67 -11.62
N THR A 246 -6.14 -10.35 -12.68
CA THR A 246 -6.34 -8.97 -13.10
C THR A 246 -6.84 -8.12 -11.93
N LYS A 247 -6.16 -7.01 -11.69
CA LYS A 247 -6.42 -6.10 -10.58
C LYS A 247 -6.61 -4.69 -11.12
N GLU A 248 -7.62 -4.02 -10.62
CA GLU A 248 -7.79 -2.59 -10.83
C GLU A 248 -7.04 -1.80 -9.75
N GLU A 249 -6.56 -0.64 -10.15
CA GLU A 249 -5.82 0.28 -9.30
C GLU A 249 -6.75 0.92 -8.27
N GLY A 250 -6.36 0.87 -6.99
CA GLY A 250 -7.05 1.53 -5.89
C GLY A 250 -6.13 2.50 -5.16
N TRP A 251 -6.73 3.53 -4.57
CA TRP A 251 -6.01 4.55 -3.80
C TRP A 251 -6.62 4.79 -2.44
N TRP A 252 -5.77 5.27 -1.53
CA TRP A 252 -6.19 5.90 -0.29
C TRP A 252 -5.74 7.35 -0.25
N LEU A 253 -6.65 8.25 0.10
CA LEU A 253 -6.30 9.55 0.64
C LEU A 253 -6.34 9.45 2.16
N VAL A 254 -5.27 9.86 2.83
CA VAL A 254 -5.13 9.80 4.29
C VAL A 254 -4.70 11.16 4.80
N VAL A 255 -5.36 11.67 5.82
CA VAL A 255 -4.88 12.83 6.57
C VAL A 255 -4.37 12.34 7.91
N GLY A 256 -3.14 12.70 8.25
CA GLY A 256 -2.50 12.33 9.49
C GLY A 256 -1.80 13.48 10.18
N ASP A 257 -1.73 13.42 11.51
CA ASP A 257 -0.80 14.19 12.32
C ASP A 257 0.43 13.33 12.60
N THR A 258 1.55 13.72 11.98
CA THR A 258 2.82 13.00 12.07
C THR A 258 3.48 13.10 13.43
N LYS A 259 3.22 14.17 14.20
CA LYS A 259 3.79 14.38 15.53
C LYS A 259 3.17 13.42 16.54
N THR A 260 1.86 13.23 16.44
CA THR A 260 1.10 12.34 17.35
C THR A 260 0.93 10.93 16.81
N ASN A 261 1.33 10.67 15.56
CA ASN A 261 1.10 9.41 14.85
C ASN A 261 -0.40 9.06 14.77
N GLN A 262 -1.24 10.08 14.59
CA GLN A 262 -2.69 9.95 14.56
C GLN A 262 -3.21 10.06 13.13
N LEU A 263 -3.96 9.06 12.68
CA LEU A 263 -4.75 9.12 11.46
C LEU A 263 -6.06 9.83 11.80
N VAL A 264 -6.35 10.94 11.12
CA VAL A 264 -7.55 11.77 11.39
C VAL A 264 -8.62 11.65 10.32
N ALA A 265 -8.24 11.33 9.08
CA ALA A 265 -9.19 11.08 7.99
C ALA A 265 -8.62 10.03 7.03
N ILE A 266 -9.50 9.20 6.45
CA ILE A 266 -9.13 8.28 5.37
C ILE A 266 -10.29 8.12 4.40
N LYS A 267 -9.98 8.01 3.11
CA LYS A 267 -10.96 7.73 2.07
C LYS A 267 -10.35 6.89 0.95
N ARG A 268 -11.08 5.85 0.53
CA ARG A 268 -10.73 5.07 -0.66
C ARG A 268 -11.19 5.78 -1.91
N VAL A 269 -10.36 5.75 -2.94
CA VAL A 269 -10.61 6.40 -4.22
C VAL A 269 -10.33 5.41 -5.34
N SER A 270 -11.24 5.32 -6.31
CA SER A 270 -10.95 4.72 -7.62
C SER A 270 -10.80 5.88 -8.61
N LEU A 271 -9.62 6.00 -9.20
CA LEU A 271 -9.28 7.12 -10.08
C LEU A 271 -9.14 6.62 -11.52
N GLN A 272 -10.06 7.09 -12.38
CA GLN A 272 -9.91 6.99 -13.81
C GLN A 272 -9.09 8.20 -14.32
N LYS A 273 -9.76 9.21 -14.90
CA LYS A 273 -9.08 10.44 -15.39
C LYS A 273 -9.02 11.56 -14.36
N LYS A 274 -10.15 11.90 -13.72
CA LYS A 274 -10.22 12.96 -12.70
C LYS A 274 -11.11 12.52 -11.55
N ALA A 275 -10.80 12.98 -10.34
CA ALA A 275 -11.68 12.81 -9.19
C ALA A 275 -11.64 14.06 -8.30
N LYS A 276 -12.78 14.40 -7.72
CA LYS A 276 -12.90 15.43 -6.68
C LYS A 276 -13.40 14.76 -5.41
N VAL A 277 -12.57 14.77 -4.37
CA VAL A 277 -12.79 14.00 -3.14
C VAL A 277 -12.77 14.93 -1.94
N LYS A 278 -13.74 14.78 -1.04
CA LYS A 278 -13.77 15.47 0.26
C LYS A 278 -13.37 14.50 1.36
N LEU A 279 -12.44 14.93 2.22
CA LEU A 279 -12.11 14.30 3.49
C LEU A 279 -12.51 15.26 4.61
N ASP A 280 -13.39 14.80 5.48
CA ASP A 280 -13.83 15.58 6.63
C ASP A 280 -13.17 15.03 7.89
N PHE A 281 -12.67 15.91 8.75
CA PHE A 281 -12.03 15.54 10.01
C PHE A 281 -12.17 16.65 11.05
N GLN A 282 -12.09 16.29 12.32
CA GLN A 282 -12.21 17.22 13.43
C GLN A 282 -10.84 17.81 13.79
N VAL A 283 -10.74 19.14 13.88
CA VAL A 283 -9.52 19.79 14.41
C VAL A 283 -9.48 19.71 15.94
N PRO A 284 -8.29 19.73 16.57
CA PRO A 284 -8.14 19.76 18.01
C PRO A 284 -8.95 20.88 18.68
N SER A 285 -9.32 20.69 19.93
CA SER A 285 -9.99 21.71 20.76
C SER A 285 -9.05 22.85 21.17
N GLU A 286 -7.76 22.71 20.94
CA GLU A 286 -6.75 23.74 21.20
C GLU A 286 -6.61 24.64 19.98
N ALA A 287 -6.67 25.96 20.20
CA ALA A 287 -6.38 26.95 19.19
C ALA A 287 -4.90 26.93 18.76
N GLY A 288 -4.62 27.66 17.68
CA GLY A 288 -3.31 27.85 17.07
C GLY A 288 -3.09 26.99 15.82
N GLU A 289 -1.92 27.15 15.23
CA GLU A 289 -1.54 26.46 14.01
C GLU A 289 -1.34 24.94 14.25
N LYS A 290 -2.12 24.11 13.56
CA LYS A 290 -2.03 22.65 13.59
C LYS A 290 -1.48 22.14 12.27
N SER A 291 -0.44 21.31 12.32
CA SER A 291 0.22 20.74 11.13
C SER A 291 -0.28 19.34 10.85
N TYR A 292 -0.56 19.05 9.58
CA TYR A 292 -1.02 17.77 9.09
C TYR A 292 -0.23 17.36 7.85
N THR A 293 -0.39 16.10 7.44
CA THR A 293 0.12 15.58 6.18
C THR A 293 -0.99 14.84 5.45
N LEU A 294 -1.19 15.20 4.19
CA LEU A 294 -2.04 14.48 3.25
C LEU A 294 -1.19 13.46 2.51
N TYR A 295 -1.53 12.19 2.64
CA TYR A 295 -0.93 11.07 1.92
C TYR A 295 -1.88 10.61 0.82
N PHE A 296 -1.34 10.36 -0.36
CA PHE A 296 -2.02 9.72 -1.48
C PHE A 296 -1.29 8.42 -1.81
N MET A 297 -1.87 7.30 -1.37
CA MET A 297 -1.21 6.00 -1.35
C MET A 297 -1.85 5.05 -2.38
N CYS A 298 -1.04 4.44 -3.24
CA CYS A 298 -1.49 3.41 -4.17
C CYS A 298 -1.62 2.06 -3.44
N ASP A 299 -2.54 1.19 -3.89
CA ASP A 299 -2.64 -0.18 -3.38
C ASP A 299 -1.90 -1.22 -4.23
N SER A 300 -1.28 -0.78 -5.32
CA SER A 300 -0.86 -1.63 -6.44
C SER A 300 0.57 -1.40 -6.92
N TYR A 301 1.06 -0.16 -6.95
CA TYR A 301 2.41 0.19 -7.41
C TYR A 301 3.21 0.83 -6.29
N LEU A 302 4.52 0.62 -6.30
CA LEU A 302 5.47 1.29 -5.43
C LEU A 302 6.07 2.50 -6.16
N GLY A 303 6.32 3.58 -5.42
CA GLY A 303 7.02 4.76 -5.94
C GLY A 303 6.13 5.82 -6.60
N CYS A 304 4.81 5.69 -6.52
CA CYS A 304 3.84 6.70 -6.95
C CYS A 304 3.04 7.30 -5.77
N ASP A 305 3.44 7.00 -4.54
CA ASP A 305 2.83 7.57 -3.34
C ASP A 305 3.29 9.03 -3.18
N GLN A 306 2.39 9.90 -2.73
CA GLN A 306 2.64 11.33 -2.58
C GLN A 306 2.30 11.83 -1.18
N GLU A 307 3.08 12.77 -0.67
CA GLU A 307 2.90 13.37 0.65
C GLU A 307 2.94 14.89 0.58
N TYR A 308 1.95 15.54 1.20
CA TYR A 308 1.84 17.00 1.23
C TYR A 308 1.61 17.48 2.65
N ALA A 309 2.60 18.20 3.20
CA ALA A 309 2.45 18.89 4.47
C ALA A 309 1.58 20.14 4.30
N PHE A 310 0.65 20.34 5.23
CA PHE A 310 -0.18 21.54 5.30
C PHE A 310 -0.45 21.93 6.75
N SER A 311 -0.86 23.17 6.97
CA SER A 311 -1.30 23.64 8.28
C SER A 311 -2.69 24.24 8.23
N VAL A 312 -3.36 24.21 9.38
CA VAL A 312 -4.67 24.81 9.60
C VAL A 312 -4.56 25.72 10.81
N ASP A 313 -4.88 27.00 10.65
CA ASP A 313 -4.94 27.95 11.75
C ASP A 313 -6.28 27.81 12.48
N VAL A 314 -6.24 27.27 13.70
CA VAL A 314 -7.45 27.00 14.49
C VAL A 314 -7.73 28.17 15.42
N LYS A 315 -8.85 28.86 15.20
CA LYS A 315 -9.30 29.96 16.06
C LYS A 315 -9.92 29.44 17.36
N GLU A 316 -9.79 30.21 18.43
CA GLU A 316 -10.48 29.92 19.70
C GLU A 316 -11.99 29.83 19.49
N SER A 317 -12.65 28.84 20.10
CA SER A 317 -14.11 28.85 20.13
C SER A 317 -14.55 30.01 21.02
N GLY A 318 -15.11 31.06 20.42
CA GLY A 318 -15.68 32.17 21.16
C GLY A 318 -16.59 31.62 22.23
N ALA A 319 -16.23 31.82 23.50
CA ALA A 319 -17.16 31.63 24.59
C ALA A 319 -18.32 32.59 24.30
N GLU A 320 -19.49 32.05 23.96
CA GLU A 320 -20.74 32.78 24.08
C GLU A 320 -20.81 33.22 25.55
N ASN A 321 -20.39 34.45 25.81
CA ASN A 321 -20.71 35.15 27.05
C ASN A 321 -22.24 35.23 27.07
N HIS A 322 -22.89 34.26 27.69
CA HIS A 322 -24.22 34.41 28.25
C HIS A 322 -24.13 35.49 29.33
N MET A 323 -24.14 36.75 28.90
CA MET A 323 -24.59 37.85 29.73
C MET A 323 -26.11 37.71 29.80
N GLU A 324 -26.58 36.99 30.81
CA GLU A 324 -27.93 37.18 31.33
C GLU A 324 -27.98 38.60 31.91
N GLU A 325 -28.65 39.52 31.18
CA GLU A 325 -29.26 40.73 31.74
C GLU A 325 -30.67 40.40 32.25
#